data_AF-A0A6S6TGS3-F1
#
_entry.id   AF-A0A6S6TGS3-F1
#
_cell.length_a   1.000
_cell.length_b   1.000
_cell.length_c   1.000
_cell.angle_alpha   90.00
_cell.angle_beta   90.00
_cell.angle_gamma   90.00
#
_symmetry.space_group_name_H-M   'P 1'
#
loop_
_entity.id
_entity.type
_entity.pdbx_description
1 polymer ?
#
loop_
_entity_poly.entity_id
_entity_poly.type
_entity_poly.pdbx_seq_one_letter_code
_entity_poly.pdbx_strand_id
1 'polypeptide(L)'
;KARLYKMALATLDNYETKAMLCKRPEEVDQAWLYQPIWDAVNRHYAHLGVKAHSHQELVEQLGILRYGHRPKVGDTFAGGGSIPFEAARLGCDVYASDLNPIACMLTWGALNIIGASPEKRQEIEKAQREVAEAVDKEITALGIEHDEHGNRAKAYLYCLETRCPETGWMVPMAPSWIISKTRNVVAKLIPDHANKRFDIEVVDGVSKQEMEVANQGTVQNQALVYELDGRVYRTPIKTLRGDYRDSEGATKNRLRPWEKGDFKPRADDIFQERLYAIQWIECGSLEEHRKVTFFAAVTEEDLKRERQAEKLVAKNLQQWQEQGLVPDMRIEPGYNTDQPTRERGWTHWHHLFSCRHLVGLAKYLLLIGSDGEVSSLVDFASKLDNSSKLTRLDASGGNIGREPKMTNVFSNQALNTLYSWAERSTWNLQDYAKILS
;
A
#
# COMPACT_ATOMS: atom_id res chain seq x y z
N LYS A 1 -15.34 -1.79 46.70
CA LYS A 1 -14.78 -1.00 45.56
C LYS A 1 -15.77 -0.86 44.40
N ALA A 2 -16.32 -1.94 43.83
CA ALA A 2 -17.29 -1.88 42.72
C ALA A 2 -18.50 -0.95 42.96
N ARG A 3 -19.08 -0.94 44.17
CA ARG A 3 -20.17 -0.02 44.53
C ARG A 3 -19.79 1.46 44.43
N LEU A 4 -18.57 1.80 44.84
CA LEU A 4 -18.05 3.19 44.79
C LEU A 4 -17.78 3.61 43.34
N TYR A 5 -17.20 2.72 42.52
CA TYR A 5 -17.04 2.97 41.09
C TYR A 5 -18.38 3.13 40.38
N LYS A 6 -19.39 2.31 40.70
CA LYS A 6 -20.74 2.47 40.15
C LYS A 6 -21.35 3.83 40.52
N MET A 7 -21.19 4.27 41.76
CA MET A 7 -21.64 5.59 42.21
C MET A 7 -20.92 6.72 41.47
N ALA A 8 -19.59 6.64 41.33
CA ALA A 8 -18.80 7.64 40.61
C ALA A 8 -19.10 7.67 39.09
N LEU A 9 -19.27 6.51 38.45
CA LEU A 9 -19.67 6.45 37.03
C LEU A 9 -21.09 6.98 36.81
N ALA A 10 -21.97 6.88 37.81
CA ALA A 10 -23.32 7.43 37.75
C ALA A 10 -23.35 8.97 37.84
N THR A 11 -22.30 9.62 38.35
CA THR A 11 -22.20 11.10 38.38
C THR A 11 -21.64 11.70 37.09
N LEU A 12 -21.35 10.89 36.07
CA LEU A 12 -20.85 11.35 34.78
C LEU A 12 -21.99 11.48 33.78
N ASP A 13 -21.94 12.53 32.96
CA ASP A 13 -23.12 13.05 32.26
C ASP A 13 -23.38 12.36 30.91
N ASN A 14 -22.33 11.81 30.28
CA ASN A 14 -22.42 11.19 28.96
C ASN A 14 -21.65 9.86 28.88
N TYR A 15 -21.95 9.09 27.83
CA TYR A 15 -21.34 7.78 27.60
C TYR A 15 -19.83 7.87 27.39
N GLU A 16 -19.37 8.87 26.64
CA GLU A 16 -17.94 9.03 26.29
C GLU A 16 -17.07 9.22 27.53
N THR A 17 -17.48 10.09 28.46
CA THR A 17 -16.76 10.32 29.73
C THR A 17 -16.72 9.08 30.61
N LYS A 18 -17.79 8.26 30.60
CA LYS A 18 -17.81 6.97 31.31
C LYS A 18 -16.90 5.95 30.64
N ALA A 19 -16.94 5.87 29.31
CA ALA A 19 -16.15 4.94 28.52
C ALA A 19 -14.65 5.23 28.65
N MET A 20 -14.23 6.50 28.69
CA MET A 20 -12.82 6.90 28.89
C MET A 20 -12.22 6.42 30.23
N LEU A 21 -13.04 6.14 31.24
CA LEU A 21 -12.60 5.66 32.55
C LEU A 21 -12.69 4.13 32.69
N CYS A 22 -13.20 3.46 31.67
CA CYS A 22 -13.40 2.02 31.64
C CYS A 22 -12.43 1.38 30.65
N LYS A 23 -12.11 0.12 30.91
CA LYS A 23 -11.49 -0.76 29.93
C LYS A 23 -12.56 -1.67 29.36
N ARG A 24 -12.49 -1.94 28.06
CA ARG A 24 -13.30 -2.98 27.42
C ARG A 24 -12.91 -4.35 28.00
N PRO A 25 -13.81 -5.35 27.98
CA PRO A 25 -13.49 -6.68 28.48
C PRO A 25 -12.19 -7.24 27.89
N GLU A 26 -11.90 -7.03 26.62
CA GLU A 26 -10.68 -7.47 25.93
C GLU A 26 -9.39 -6.74 26.36
N GLU A 27 -9.50 -5.62 27.07
CA GLU A 27 -8.36 -4.80 27.53
C GLU A 27 -7.94 -5.12 28.98
N VAL A 28 -8.62 -6.07 29.62
CA VAL A 28 -8.36 -6.53 30.99
C VAL A 28 -8.04 -8.00 31.04
N ASP A 29 -7.23 -8.37 32.02
CA ASP A 29 -6.94 -9.77 32.32
C ASP A 29 -8.24 -10.55 32.54
N GLN A 30 -8.47 -11.56 31.70
CA GLN A 30 -9.72 -12.31 31.67
C GLN A 30 -9.91 -13.15 32.93
N ALA A 31 -8.81 -13.67 33.50
CA ALA A 31 -8.86 -14.44 34.73
C ALA A 31 -9.38 -13.56 35.87
N TRP A 32 -8.83 -12.35 36.03
CA TRP A 32 -9.30 -11.36 36.99
C TRP A 32 -10.74 -10.93 36.72
N LEU A 33 -11.09 -10.63 35.47
CA LEU A 33 -12.42 -10.13 35.10
C LEU A 33 -13.53 -11.13 35.47
N TYR A 34 -13.30 -12.42 35.21
CA TYR A 34 -14.29 -13.48 35.40
C TYR A 34 -14.13 -14.29 36.69
N GLN A 35 -13.06 -14.09 37.46
CA GLN A 35 -12.85 -14.79 38.74
C GLN A 35 -14.13 -14.83 39.63
N PRO A 36 -14.91 -13.73 39.78
CA PRO A 36 -16.03 -13.73 40.71
C PRO A 36 -17.24 -14.57 40.30
N ILE A 37 -17.37 -14.96 39.03
CA ILE A 37 -18.58 -15.66 38.54
C ILE A 37 -18.52 -17.17 38.73
N TRP A 38 -17.32 -17.76 38.82
CA TRP A 38 -17.15 -19.22 38.76
C TRP A 38 -17.78 -19.95 39.94
N ASP A 39 -17.76 -19.40 41.15
CA ASP A 39 -18.43 -20.00 42.30
C ASP A 39 -19.95 -20.12 42.10
N ALA A 40 -20.57 -19.09 41.51
CA ALA A 40 -22.00 -19.11 41.23
C ALA A 40 -22.35 -20.10 40.12
N VAL A 41 -21.55 -20.12 39.04
CA VAL A 41 -21.70 -21.06 37.92
C VAL A 41 -21.56 -22.50 38.39
N ASN A 42 -20.49 -22.82 39.14
CA ASN A 42 -20.23 -24.16 39.64
C ASN A 42 -21.28 -24.62 40.64
N ARG A 43 -21.79 -23.74 41.50
CA ARG A 43 -22.93 -24.08 42.38
C ARG A 43 -24.20 -24.39 41.58
N HIS A 44 -24.49 -23.61 40.54
CA HIS A 44 -25.69 -23.81 39.71
C HIS A 44 -25.63 -25.16 38.97
N TYR A 45 -24.49 -25.48 38.37
CA TYR A 45 -24.28 -26.71 37.59
C TYR A 45 -23.69 -27.87 38.41
N ALA A 46 -23.65 -27.78 39.74
CA ALA A 46 -23.09 -28.83 40.60
C ALA A 46 -23.76 -30.20 40.40
N HIS A 47 -25.06 -30.20 40.11
CA HIS A 47 -25.84 -31.41 39.83
C HIS A 47 -25.41 -32.14 38.54
N LEU A 48 -24.69 -31.46 37.64
CA LEU A 48 -24.09 -32.01 36.43
C LEU A 48 -22.59 -32.33 36.61
N GLY A 49 -22.03 -32.09 37.80
CA GLY A 49 -20.62 -32.31 38.10
C GLY A 49 -19.66 -31.26 37.51
N VAL A 50 -20.18 -30.11 37.03
CA VAL A 50 -19.37 -29.05 36.42
C VAL A 50 -18.49 -28.36 37.46
N LYS A 51 -17.22 -28.17 37.10
CA LYS A 51 -16.19 -27.43 37.87
C LYS A 51 -15.32 -26.64 36.89
N ALA A 52 -15.76 -25.44 36.53
CA ALA A 52 -15.07 -24.57 35.57
C ALA A 52 -14.47 -23.33 36.26
N HIS A 53 -13.31 -22.92 35.76
CA HIS A 53 -12.58 -21.70 36.14
C HIS A 53 -12.31 -20.78 34.94
N SER A 54 -12.82 -21.14 33.77
CA SER A 54 -12.74 -20.37 32.54
C SER A 54 -13.94 -20.66 31.63
N HIS A 55 -14.17 -19.80 30.64
CA HIS A 55 -15.23 -20.05 29.65
C HIS A 55 -14.93 -21.31 28.84
N GLN A 56 -13.66 -21.56 28.52
CA GLN A 56 -13.18 -22.73 27.79
C GLN A 56 -13.49 -24.03 28.54
N GLU A 57 -13.18 -24.08 29.84
CA GLU A 57 -13.52 -25.24 30.68
C GLU A 57 -15.03 -25.46 30.79
N LEU A 58 -15.80 -24.38 30.94
CA LEU A 58 -17.25 -24.47 31.02
C LEU A 58 -17.84 -25.02 29.70
N VAL A 59 -17.41 -24.47 28.56
CA VAL A 59 -17.87 -24.87 27.23
C VAL A 59 -17.47 -26.31 26.93
N GLU A 60 -16.26 -26.72 27.29
CA GLU A 60 -15.79 -28.10 27.14
C GLU A 60 -16.61 -29.07 27.99
N GLN A 61 -16.79 -28.78 29.29
CA GLN A 61 -17.53 -29.68 30.19
C GLN A 61 -19.00 -29.81 29.79
N LEU A 62 -19.67 -28.69 29.46
CA LEU A 62 -21.03 -28.71 28.96
C LEU A 62 -21.13 -29.43 27.61
N GLY A 63 -20.12 -29.26 26.75
CA GLY A 63 -20.00 -29.98 25.50
C GLY A 63 -19.89 -31.49 25.68
N ILE A 64 -19.01 -31.95 26.56
CA ILE A 64 -18.84 -33.38 26.88
C ILE A 64 -20.13 -33.96 27.43
N LEU A 65 -20.82 -33.25 28.34
CA LEU A 65 -22.11 -33.70 28.88
C LEU A 65 -23.19 -33.82 27.80
N ARG A 66 -23.20 -32.92 26.82
CA ARG A 66 -24.25 -32.87 25.78
C ARG A 66 -23.95 -33.74 24.56
N TYR A 67 -22.70 -33.77 24.12
CA TYR A 67 -22.25 -34.33 22.83
C TYR A 67 -21.22 -35.45 22.99
N GLY A 68 -20.69 -35.69 24.19
CA GLY A 68 -19.60 -36.65 24.42
C GLY A 68 -18.22 -36.14 23.99
N HIS A 69 -18.12 -34.90 23.51
CA HIS A 69 -16.89 -34.25 23.08
C HIS A 69 -17.00 -32.72 23.20
N ARG A 70 -15.87 -32.03 23.08
CA ARG A 70 -15.81 -30.56 22.99
C ARG A 70 -16.70 -30.04 21.84
N PRO A 71 -17.49 -28.96 21.99
CA PRO A 71 -18.40 -28.51 20.94
C PRO A 71 -17.66 -28.19 19.64
N LYS A 72 -18.24 -28.64 18.52
CA LYS A 72 -17.74 -28.34 17.17
C LYS A 72 -18.64 -27.29 16.54
N VAL A 73 -18.06 -26.20 16.05
CA VAL A 73 -18.79 -25.09 15.39
C VAL A 73 -18.35 -25.01 13.93
N GLY A 74 -19.31 -25.06 13.01
CA GLY A 74 -19.09 -24.87 11.58
C GLY A 74 -19.74 -23.58 11.11
N ASP A 75 -18.96 -22.67 10.53
CA ASP A 75 -19.46 -21.47 9.86
C ASP A 75 -19.12 -21.52 8.36
N THR A 76 -20.13 -21.73 7.52
CA THR A 76 -19.96 -21.87 6.07
C THR A 76 -19.99 -20.55 5.31
N PHE A 77 -20.18 -19.42 6.01
CA PHE A 77 -20.21 -18.06 5.45
C PHE A 77 -19.39 -17.13 6.34
N ALA A 78 -18.17 -17.57 6.63
CA ALA A 78 -17.35 -16.99 7.69
C ALA A 78 -17.02 -15.51 7.48
N GLY A 79 -16.97 -15.04 6.23
CA GLY A 79 -16.65 -13.66 5.91
C GLY A 79 -15.33 -13.24 6.56
N GLY A 80 -15.39 -12.19 7.39
CA GLY A 80 -14.23 -11.70 8.16
C GLY A 80 -13.86 -12.52 9.40
N GLY A 81 -14.59 -13.61 9.69
CA GLY A 81 -14.23 -14.59 10.72
C GLY A 81 -14.68 -14.28 12.14
N SER A 82 -15.64 -13.37 12.36
CA SER A 82 -16.07 -12.98 13.71
C SER A 82 -16.67 -14.14 14.51
N ILE A 83 -17.59 -14.91 13.91
CA ILE A 83 -18.20 -16.10 14.52
C ILE A 83 -17.17 -17.19 14.81
N PRO A 84 -16.34 -17.63 13.84
CA PRO A 84 -15.34 -18.67 14.12
C PRO A 84 -14.29 -18.21 15.13
N PHE A 85 -13.89 -16.94 15.11
CA PHE A 85 -12.95 -16.40 16.10
C PHE A 85 -13.51 -16.44 17.52
N GLU A 86 -14.75 -15.97 17.73
CA GLU A 86 -15.38 -16.00 19.05
C GLU A 86 -15.67 -17.42 19.55
N ALA A 87 -16.08 -18.34 18.65
CA ALA A 87 -16.24 -19.74 19.00
C ALA A 87 -14.93 -20.38 19.44
N ALA A 88 -13.81 -20.08 18.75
CA ALA A 88 -12.49 -20.58 19.10
C ALA A 88 -12.02 -19.99 20.43
N ARG A 89 -12.25 -18.68 20.65
CA ARG A 89 -11.96 -17.99 21.92
C ARG A 89 -12.68 -18.63 23.10
N LEU A 90 -13.93 -19.10 22.90
CA LEU A 90 -14.73 -19.81 23.90
C LEU A 90 -14.31 -21.28 24.11
N GLY A 91 -13.35 -21.82 23.33
CA GLY A 91 -12.84 -23.17 23.49
C GLY A 91 -13.55 -24.24 22.66
N CYS A 92 -14.31 -23.85 21.62
CA CYS A 92 -14.87 -24.79 20.65
C CYS A 92 -13.82 -25.26 19.64
N ASP A 93 -14.03 -26.44 19.05
CA ASP A 93 -13.37 -26.84 17.81
C ASP A 93 -14.07 -26.15 16.63
N VAL A 94 -13.36 -25.33 15.87
CA VAL A 94 -13.97 -24.45 14.86
C VAL A 94 -13.56 -24.83 13.45
N TYR A 95 -14.55 -24.85 12.56
CA TYR A 95 -14.40 -25.06 11.13
C TYR A 95 -15.07 -23.89 10.41
N ALA A 96 -14.33 -23.21 9.53
CA ALA A 96 -14.83 -22.03 8.83
C ALA A 96 -14.55 -22.18 7.33
N SER A 97 -15.52 -21.79 6.51
CA SER A 97 -15.36 -21.72 5.06
C SER A 97 -16.02 -20.47 4.51
N ASP A 98 -15.52 -20.01 3.36
CA ASP A 98 -16.16 -18.99 2.56
C ASP A 98 -15.86 -19.29 1.08
N LEU A 99 -16.76 -18.89 0.17
CA LEU A 99 -16.52 -18.99 -1.27
C LEU A 99 -15.52 -17.92 -1.72
N ASN A 100 -15.46 -16.79 -1.02
CA ASN A 100 -14.53 -15.72 -1.32
C ASN A 100 -13.14 -16.06 -0.74
N PRO A 101 -12.10 -16.23 -1.58
CA PRO A 101 -10.76 -16.55 -1.09
C PRO A 101 -10.18 -15.44 -0.20
N ILE A 102 -10.61 -14.18 -0.37
CA ILE A 102 -10.19 -13.06 0.49
C ILE A 102 -10.78 -13.22 1.90
N ALA A 103 -12.04 -13.62 2.01
CA ALA A 103 -12.67 -13.89 3.31
C ALA A 103 -11.96 -15.05 4.04
N CYS A 104 -11.63 -16.13 3.30
CA CYS A 104 -10.82 -17.23 3.82
C CYS A 104 -9.45 -16.76 4.31
N MET A 105 -8.74 -15.94 3.53
CA MET A 105 -7.43 -15.38 3.92
C MET A 105 -7.51 -14.51 5.19
N LEU A 106 -8.53 -13.64 5.29
CA LEU A 106 -8.74 -12.79 6.48
C LEU A 106 -9.07 -13.62 7.71
N THR A 107 -9.97 -14.58 7.59
CA THR A 107 -10.33 -15.50 8.69
C THR A 107 -9.11 -16.33 9.11
N TRP A 108 -8.33 -16.85 8.16
CA TRP A 108 -7.11 -17.59 8.42
C TRP A 108 -6.07 -16.72 9.14
N GLY A 109 -5.85 -15.49 8.69
CA GLY A 109 -4.93 -14.54 9.32
C GLY A 109 -5.35 -14.16 10.74
N ALA A 110 -6.64 -13.96 10.98
CA ALA A 110 -7.17 -13.68 12.32
C ALA A 110 -6.89 -14.84 13.30
N LEU A 111 -7.08 -16.08 12.87
CA LEU A 111 -6.88 -17.26 13.71
C LEU A 111 -5.38 -17.61 13.88
N ASN A 112 -4.60 -17.60 12.80
CA ASN A 112 -3.24 -18.16 12.78
C ASN A 112 -2.13 -17.13 12.97
N ILE A 113 -2.39 -15.84 12.74
CA ILE A 113 -1.41 -14.77 12.95
C ILE A 113 -1.78 -13.97 14.20
N ILE A 114 -2.99 -13.40 14.24
CA ILE A 114 -3.43 -12.62 15.40
C ILE A 114 -3.67 -13.52 16.61
N GLY A 115 -4.32 -14.67 16.40
CA GLY A 115 -4.53 -15.69 17.45
C GLY A 115 -3.31 -16.55 17.79
N ALA A 116 -2.16 -16.38 17.12
CA ALA A 116 -0.98 -17.21 17.34
C ALA A 116 -0.40 -17.04 18.76
N SER A 117 0.22 -18.12 19.26
CA SER A 117 0.98 -18.09 20.52
C SER A 117 2.19 -17.14 20.42
N PRO A 118 2.73 -16.64 21.54
CA PRO A 118 3.94 -15.82 21.53
C PRO A 118 5.11 -16.45 20.76
N GLU A 119 5.29 -17.77 20.88
CA GLU A 119 6.33 -18.53 20.19
C GLU A 119 6.09 -18.51 18.68
N LYS A 120 4.85 -18.81 18.24
CA LYS A 120 4.52 -18.79 16.81
C LYS A 120 4.62 -17.39 16.22
N ARG A 121 4.27 -16.35 16.97
CA ARG A 121 4.47 -14.95 16.56
C ARG A 121 5.94 -14.62 16.33
N GLN A 122 6.84 -15.07 17.20
CA GLN A 122 8.28 -14.89 17.02
C GLN A 122 8.81 -15.62 15.78
N GLU A 123 8.30 -16.82 15.49
CA GLU A 123 8.62 -17.54 14.25
C GLU A 123 8.18 -16.76 13.01
N ILE A 124 6.95 -16.23 13.02
CA ILE A 124 6.40 -15.41 11.93
C ILE A 124 7.26 -14.16 11.71
N GLU A 125 7.55 -13.40 12.77
CA GLU A 125 8.37 -12.19 12.70
C GLU A 125 9.79 -12.48 12.20
N LYS A 126 10.36 -13.61 12.63
CA LYS A 126 11.67 -14.05 12.16
C LYS A 126 11.63 -14.38 10.67
N ALA A 127 10.66 -15.16 10.20
CA ALA A 127 10.55 -15.53 8.79
C ALA A 127 10.34 -14.29 7.90
N GLN A 128 9.46 -13.37 8.29
CA GLN A 128 9.22 -12.12 7.57
C GLN A 128 10.49 -11.26 7.48
N ARG A 129 11.25 -11.16 8.58
CA ARG A 129 12.53 -10.44 8.62
C ARG A 129 13.59 -11.08 7.73
N GLU A 130 13.74 -12.40 7.76
CA GLU A 130 14.71 -13.13 6.93
C GLU A 130 14.44 -12.94 5.43
N VAL A 131 13.16 -12.96 5.02
CA VAL A 131 12.77 -12.66 3.63
C VAL A 131 13.11 -11.21 3.28
N ALA A 132 12.76 -10.25 4.15
CA ALA A 132 13.04 -8.84 3.94
C ALA A 132 14.54 -8.55 3.78
N GLU A 133 15.38 -9.12 4.64
CA GLU A 133 16.84 -9.01 4.59
C GLU A 133 17.43 -9.66 3.33
N ALA A 134 16.91 -10.82 2.93
CA ALA A 134 17.34 -11.49 1.71
C ALA A 134 16.99 -10.69 0.45
N VAL A 135 15.78 -10.13 0.37
CA VAL A 135 15.37 -9.25 -0.72
C VAL A 135 16.24 -7.99 -0.75
N ASP A 136 16.51 -7.38 0.41
CA ASP A 136 17.37 -6.19 0.48
C ASP A 136 18.76 -6.49 -0.08
N LYS A 137 19.36 -7.60 0.34
CA LYS A 137 20.68 -8.04 -0.13
C LYS A 137 20.70 -8.21 -1.64
N GLU A 138 19.67 -8.82 -2.23
CA GLU A 138 19.58 -8.97 -3.69
C GLU A 138 19.43 -7.62 -4.40
N ILE A 139 18.56 -6.74 -3.92
CA ILE A 139 18.33 -5.42 -4.54
C ILE A 139 19.56 -4.52 -4.39
N THR A 140 20.25 -4.60 -3.25
CA THR A 140 21.51 -3.93 -3.00
C THR A 140 22.60 -4.44 -3.94
N ALA A 141 22.71 -5.75 -4.17
CA ALA A 141 23.64 -6.33 -5.14
C ALA A 141 23.34 -5.90 -6.59
N LEU A 142 22.07 -5.64 -6.93
CA LEU A 142 21.71 -5.08 -8.23
C LEU A 142 22.16 -3.62 -8.39
N GLY A 143 22.39 -2.87 -7.30
CA GLY A 143 22.83 -1.48 -7.35
C GLY A 143 21.78 -0.49 -7.86
N ILE A 144 20.52 -0.92 -8.01
CA ILE A 144 19.46 -0.08 -8.59
C ILE A 144 18.93 1.00 -7.64
N GLU A 145 19.14 0.86 -6.33
CA GLU A 145 18.69 1.84 -5.32
C GLU A 145 19.84 2.54 -4.57
N HIS A 146 21.10 2.41 -5.03
CA HIS A 146 22.25 3.12 -4.44
C HIS A 146 22.86 4.08 -5.45
N ASP A 147 23.12 5.31 -5.03
CA ASP A 147 23.89 6.27 -5.82
C ASP A 147 25.42 6.02 -5.72
N GLU A 148 26.20 6.78 -6.48
CA GLU A 148 27.66 6.74 -6.49
C GLU A 148 28.31 7.19 -5.17
N HIS A 149 27.56 7.84 -4.28
CA HIS A 149 27.99 8.28 -2.96
C HIS A 149 27.60 7.28 -1.85
N GLY A 150 26.94 6.18 -2.22
CA GLY A 150 26.45 5.16 -1.30
C GLY A 150 25.14 5.53 -0.60
N ASN A 151 24.46 6.60 -1.03
CA ASN A 151 23.14 6.95 -0.51
C ASN A 151 22.11 5.91 -0.98
N ARG A 152 21.14 5.58 -0.12
CA ARG A 152 20.06 4.62 -0.45
C ARG A 152 18.80 5.38 -0.82
N ALA A 153 18.16 5.02 -1.93
CA ALA A 153 16.89 5.63 -2.29
C ALA A 153 15.83 5.27 -1.24
N LYS A 154 15.05 6.26 -0.82
CA LYS A 154 13.85 6.10 0.01
C LYS A 154 12.58 6.08 -0.83
N ALA A 155 12.56 6.93 -1.86
CA ALA A 155 11.41 7.12 -2.71
C ALA A 155 11.81 7.64 -4.09
N TYR A 156 11.02 7.30 -5.10
CA TYR A 156 11.14 7.77 -6.47
C TYR A 156 9.87 8.53 -6.84
N LEU A 157 10.01 9.73 -7.41
CA LEU A 157 8.88 10.57 -7.79
C LEU A 157 8.78 10.61 -9.31
N TYR A 158 7.65 10.14 -9.82
CA TYR A 158 7.38 10.02 -11.24
C TYR A 158 6.24 10.93 -11.67
N CYS A 159 6.24 11.31 -12.94
CA CYS A 159 5.14 12.02 -13.59
C CYS A 159 4.88 11.42 -14.97
N LEU A 160 3.68 11.67 -15.49
CA LEU A 160 3.40 11.46 -16.90
C LEU A 160 4.06 12.58 -17.71
N GLU A 161 4.35 12.29 -18.96
CA GLU A 161 4.80 13.26 -19.94
C GLU A 161 4.04 13.05 -21.25
N THR A 162 3.70 14.11 -21.95
CA THR A 162 2.95 14.01 -23.21
C THR A 162 3.40 15.03 -24.23
N ARG A 163 3.21 14.72 -25.51
CA ARG A 163 3.49 15.66 -26.58
C ARG A 163 2.31 16.62 -26.76
N CYS A 164 2.53 17.91 -26.54
CA CYS A 164 1.54 18.93 -26.84
C CYS A 164 1.30 19.01 -28.36
N PRO A 165 0.07 18.85 -28.85
CA PRO A 165 -0.21 18.86 -30.29
C PRO A 165 -0.07 20.25 -30.92
N GLU A 166 -0.17 21.33 -30.14
CA GLU A 166 -0.03 22.71 -30.65
C GLU A 166 1.43 23.09 -30.89
N THR A 167 2.33 22.74 -29.95
CA THR A 167 3.74 23.18 -29.99
C THR A 167 4.70 22.07 -30.40
N GLY A 168 4.28 20.81 -30.30
CA GLY A 168 5.12 19.64 -30.47
C GLY A 168 6.04 19.32 -29.28
N TRP A 169 5.97 20.10 -28.20
CA TRP A 169 6.84 19.92 -27.02
C TRP A 169 6.42 18.72 -26.17
N MET A 170 7.39 18.02 -25.58
CA MET A 170 7.17 17.05 -24.51
C MET A 170 7.01 17.79 -23.18
N VAL A 171 5.83 17.69 -22.57
CA VAL A 171 5.45 18.46 -21.37
C VAL A 171 5.17 17.50 -20.22
N PRO A 172 5.93 17.60 -19.11
CA PRO A 172 5.66 16.87 -17.88
C PRO A 172 4.30 17.26 -17.29
N MET A 173 3.58 16.29 -16.74
CA MET A 173 2.21 16.43 -16.26
C MET A 173 2.17 16.17 -14.75
N ALA A 174 1.89 17.20 -13.96
CA ALA A 174 1.62 17.05 -12.53
C ALA A 174 0.54 18.04 -12.07
N PRO A 175 -0.33 17.68 -11.12
CA PRO A 175 -1.30 18.61 -10.54
C PRO A 175 -0.63 19.66 -9.63
N SER A 176 0.59 19.39 -9.18
CA SER A 176 1.43 20.29 -8.39
C SER A 176 2.88 19.83 -8.54
N TRP A 177 3.80 20.79 -8.53
CA TRP A 177 5.24 20.57 -8.50
C TRP A 177 5.84 20.75 -7.10
N ILE A 178 5.01 20.86 -6.06
CA ILE A 178 5.49 20.83 -4.68
C ILE A 178 5.88 19.40 -4.30
N ILE A 179 7.13 19.22 -3.86
CA ILE A 179 7.64 17.94 -3.36
C ILE A 179 7.50 17.87 -1.83
N SER A 180 7.87 18.96 -1.13
CA SER A 180 7.76 19.04 0.33
C SER A 180 7.38 20.45 0.79
N LYS A 181 6.23 20.58 1.45
CA LYS A 181 5.83 21.85 2.08
C LYS A 181 6.63 22.16 3.33
N THR A 182 7.04 21.17 4.11
CA THR A 182 7.78 21.39 5.36
C THR A 182 9.22 21.81 5.13
N ARG A 183 9.82 21.33 4.03
CA ARG A 183 11.20 21.64 3.66
C ARG A 183 11.31 22.71 2.57
N ASN A 184 10.19 23.27 2.12
CA ASN A 184 10.11 24.20 0.98
C ASN A 184 10.85 23.66 -0.25
N VAL A 185 10.49 22.44 -0.68
CA VAL A 185 11.10 21.77 -1.84
C VAL A 185 10.09 21.69 -2.97
N VAL A 186 10.49 22.14 -4.16
CA VAL A 186 9.68 22.11 -5.39
C VAL A 186 10.49 21.58 -6.57
N ALA A 187 9.79 21.10 -7.59
CA ALA A 187 10.35 20.90 -8.91
C ALA A 187 10.10 22.13 -9.79
N LYS A 188 11.07 22.54 -10.59
CA LYS A 188 10.98 23.62 -11.58
C LYS A 188 11.16 23.05 -12.99
N LEU A 189 10.29 23.47 -13.91
CA LEU A 189 10.37 23.09 -15.32
C LEU A 189 11.22 24.11 -16.07
N ILE A 190 12.34 23.68 -16.64
CA ILE A 190 13.28 24.51 -17.40
C ILE A 190 13.16 24.18 -18.89
N PRO A 191 12.77 25.12 -19.77
CA PRO A 191 12.65 24.85 -21.20
C PRO A 191 13.99 24.46 -21.84
N ASP A 192 14.00 23.29 -22.50
CA ASP A 192 15.07 22.84 -23.40
C ASP A 192 14.59 23.01 -24.85
N HIS A 193 14.92 24.17 -25.43
CA HIS A 193 14.50 24.53 -26.79
C HIS A 193 15.11 23.64 -27.88
N ALA A 194 16.30 23.08 -27.63
CA ALA A 194 16.98 22.23 -28.60
C ALA A 194 16.20 20.91 -28.80
N ASN A 195 15.70 20.33 -27.70
CA ASN A 195 14.97 19.07 -27.73
C ASN A 195 13.44 19.22 -27.64
N LYS A 196 12.92 20.45 -27.52
CA LYS A 196 11.50 20.76 -27.33
C LYS A 196 10.88 19.98 -26.17
N ARG A 197 11.49 20.08 -24.99
CA ARG A 197 11.07 19.42 -23.76
C ARG A 197 11.37 20.29 -22.55
N PHE A 198 10.98 19.86 -21.36
CA PHE A 198 11.38 20.51 -20.12
C PHE A 198 12.39 19.65 -19.36
N ASP A 199 13.51 20.24 -18.95
CA ASP A 199 14.30 19.69 -17.86
C ASP A 199 13.62 19.97 -16.52
N ILE A 200 13.84 19.11 -15.53
CA ILE A 200 13.20 19.21 -14.22
C ILE A 200 14.28 19.35 -13.17
N GLU A 201 14.37 20.53 -12.56
CA GLU A 201 15.26 20.81 -11.45
C GLU A 201 14.52 20.67 -10.12
N VAL A 202 15.18 20.16 -9.09
CA VAL A 202 14.64 20.09 -7.73
C VAL A 202 15.36 21.14 -6.89
N VAL A 203 14.59 22.07 -6.31
CA VAL A 203 15.11 23.21 -5.56
C VAL A 203 14.54 23.19 -4.16
N ASP A 204 15.41 23.34 -3.16
CA ASP A 204 15.05 23.46 -1.76
C ASP A 204 15.05 24.92 -1.27
N GLY A 205 14.50 25.15 -0.07
CA GLY A 205 14.51 26.48 0.55
C GLY A 205 13.73 27.56 -0.20
N VAL A 206 12.80 27.19 -1.09
CA VAL A 206 12.12 28.16 -1.95
C VAL A 206 11.19 29.11 -1.18
N SER A 207 10.96 30.29 -1.76
CA SER A 207 10.05 31.29 -1.22
C SER A 207 8.58 30.86 -1.25
N LYS A 208 7.72 31.57 -0.51
CA LYS A 208 6.26 31.35 -0.57
C LYS A 208 5.69 31.59 -1.97
N GLN A 209 6.19 32.59 -2.70
CA GLN A 209 5.74 32.85 -4.07
C GLN A 209 6.10 31.68 -5.00
N GLU A 210 7.31 31.14 -4.89
CA GLU A 210 7.72 29.97 -5.68
C GLU A 210 6.88 28.73 -5.34
N MET A 211 6.52 28.53 -4.07
CA MET A 211 5.59 27.48 -3.65
C MET A 211 4.20 27.63 -4.28
N GLU A 212 3.67 28.86 -4.35
CA GLU A 212 2.38 29.14 -4.98
C GLU A 212 2.40 28.88 -6.48
N VAL A 213 3.49 29.25 -7.16
CA VAL A 213 3.70 28.94 -8.59
C VAL A 213 3.77 27.42 -8.80
N ALA A 214 4.58 26.71 -8.00
CA ALA A 214 4.69 25.25 -8.08
C ALA A 214 3.36 24.55 -7.81
N ASN A 215 2.51 25.10 -6.93
CA ASN A 215 1.21 24.51 -6.59
C ASN A 215 0.23 24.46 -7.77
N GLN A 216 0.41 25.30 -8.79
CA GLN A 216 -0.47 25.32 -9.95
C GLN A 216 -0.33 24.06 -10.80
N GLY A 217 0.87 23.47 -10.85
CA GLY A 217 1.16 22.32 -11.69
C GLY A 217 0.96 22.59 -13.18
N THR A 218 1.14 21.55 -13.99
CA THR A 218 0.83 21.56 -15.44
C THR A 218 -0.49 20.89 -15.77
N VAL A 219 -1.15 20.26 -14.80
CA VAL A 219 -2.49 19.67 -14.96
C VAL A 219 -3.50 20.51 -14.20
N GLN A 220 -4.29 21.30 -14.93
CA GLN A 220 -5.22 22.28 -14.37
C GLN A 220 -6.60 22.14 -15.01
N ASN A 221 -7.62 21.85 -14.19
CA ASN A 221 -9.02 21.77 -14.64
C ASN A 221 -9.19 20.88 -15.90
N GLN A 222 -8.66 19.65 -15.85
CA GLN A 222 -8.68 18.66 -16.94
C GLN A 222 -8.02 19.14 -18.25
N ALA A 223 -7.01 20.01 -18.15
CA ALA A 223 -6.18 20.45 -19.26
C ALA A 223 -4.69 20.43 -18.88
N LEU A 224 -3.85 20.17 -19.89
CA LEU A 224 -2.43 20.49 -19.84
C LEU A 224 -2.27 22.00 -20.01
N VAL A 225 -1.61 22.65 -19.05
CA VAL A 225 -1.35 24.09 -19.04
C VAL A 225 0.13 24.31 -18.73
N TYR A 226 0.81 25.10 -19.56
CA TYR A 226 2.19 25.47 -19.34
C TYR A 226 2.51 26.78 -20.06
N GLU A 227 3.55 27.46 -19.62
CA GLU A 227 4.06 28.67 -20.25
C GLU A 227 5.36 28.36 -21.00
N LEU A 228 5.52 28.94 -22.18
CA LEU A 228 6.75 28.91 -22.95
C LEU A 228 6.91 30.28 -23.63
N ASP A 229 8.05 30.93 -23.42
CA ASP A 229 8.39 32.24 -23.98
C ASP A 229 7.34 33.33 -23.72
N GLY A 230 6.78 33.38 -22.49
CA GLY A 230 5.76 34.35 -22.09
C GLY A 230 4.35 34.07 -22.63
N ARG A 231 4.15 32.94 -23.33
CA ARG A 231 2.84 32.51 -23.84
C ARG A 231 2.35 31.28 -23.10
N VAL A 232 1.12 31.36 -22.61
CA VAL A 232 0.43 30.24 -21.97
C VAL A 232 -0.27 29.38 -23.03
N TYR A 233 0.00 28.08 -22.99
CA TYR A 233 -0.64 27.06 -23.81
C TYR A 233 -1.62 26.26 -22.96
N ARG A 234 -2.78 25.92 -23.54
CA ARG A 234 -3.83 25.15 -22.85
C ARG A 234 -4.41 24.11 -23.79
N THR A 235 -4.20 22.84 -23.48
CA THR A 235 -4.75 21.72 -24.26
C THR A 235 -5.60 20.81 -23.35
N PRO A 236 -6.91 20.63 -23.60
CA PRO A 236 -7.72 19.70 -22.83
C PRO A 236 -7.17 18.27 -22.88
N ILE A 237 -7.24 17.53 -21.76
CA ILE A 237 -6.74 16.15 -21.68
C ILE A 237 -7.49 15.22 -22.63
N LYS A 238 -8.80 15.45 -22.83
CA LYS A 238 -9.58 14.75 -23.86
C LYS A 238 -9.04 14.95 -25.28
N THR A 239 -8.45 16.11 -25.57
CA THR A 239 -7.82 16.38 -26.87
C THR A 239 -6.50 15.64 -26.97
N LEU A 240 -5.70 15.62 -25.90
CA LEU A 240 -4.44 14.86 -25.85
C LEU A 240 -4.66 13.36 -26.09
N ARG A 241 -5.68 12.78 -25.44
CA ARG A 241 -6.07 11.38 -25.62
C ARG A 241 -6.75 11.10 -26.97
N GLY A 242 -7.13 12.14 -27.71
CA GLY A 242 -7.90 12.00 -28.94
C GLY A 242 -9.30 11.41 -28.71
N ASP A 243 -9.97 11.79 -27.63
CA ASP A 243 -11.33 11.31 -27.30
C ASP A 243 -12.31 11.62 -28.45
N TYR A 244 -13.13 10.63 -28.81
CA TYR A 244 -14.13 10.72 -29.88
C TYR A 244 -15.41 9.95 -29.52
N ARG A 245 -16.51 10.20 -30.24
CA ARG A 245 -17.72 9.37 -30.17
C ARG A 245 -17.73 8.40 -31.34
N ASP A 246 -17.97 7.13 -31.07
CA ASP A 246 -18.14 6.14 -32.12
C ASP A 246 -19.57 6.15 -32.71
N SER A 247 -19.83 5.25 -33.67
CA SER A 247 -21.13 5.12 -34.35
C SER A 247 -22.29 4.75 -33.42
N GLU A 248 -21.99 4.18 -32.25
CA GLU A 248 -22.98 3.79 -31.24
C GLU A 248 -23.17 4.89 -30.17
N GLY A 249 -22.44 6.00 -30.29
CA GLY A 249 -22.50 7.14 -29.37
C GLY A 249 -21.66 6.96 -28.10
N ALA A 250 -20.89 5.88 -27.99
CA ALA A 250 -20.00 5.65 -26.86
C ALA A 250 -18.75 6.55 -26.97
N THR A 251 -18.32 7.09 -25.82
CA THR A 251 -17.07 7.88 -25.77
C THR A 251 -15.88 6.93 -25.73
N LYS A 252 -15.03 6.99 -26.76
CA LYS A 252 -13.76 6.26 -26.88
C LYS A 252 -12.59 7.23 -26.96
N ASN A 253 -11.36 6.72 -26.92
CA ASN A 253 -10.16 7.52 -27.12
C ASN A 253 -9.12 6.77 -27.95
N ARG A 254 -7.98 7.42 -28.22
CA ARG A 254 -6.90 6.90 -29.05
C ARG A 254 -5.71 6.41 -28.24
N LEU A 255 -5.87 6.18 -26.92
CA LEU A 255 -4.84 5.50 -26.15
C LEU A 255 -4.70 4.07 -26.67
N ARG A 256 -3.46 3.63 -26.88
CA ARG A 256 -3.18 2.24 -27.23
C ARG A 256 -3.52 1.36 -26.02
N PRO A 257 -4.34 0.31 -26.18
CA PRO A 257 -4.47 -0.72 -25.16
C PRO A 257 -3.13 -1.43 -25.02
N TRP A 258 -2.59 -1.47 -23.80
CA TRP A 258 -1.37 -2.22 -23.54
C TRP A 258 -1.59 -3.71 -23.76
N GLU A 259 -0.58 -4.38 -24.27
CA GLU A 259 -0.54 -5.83 -24.44
C GLU A 259 -0.01 -6.50 -23.17
N LYS A 260 -0.24 -7.81 -23.00
CA LYS A 260 0.16 -8.58 -21.82
C LYS A 260 1.65 -8.44 -21.45
N GLY A 261 2.51 -8.30 -22.46
CA GLY A 261 3.96 -8.17 -22.30
C GLY A 261 4.45 -6.72 -22.08
N ASP A 262 3.57 -5.72 -22.16
CA ASP A 262 3.95 -4.34 -21.88
C ASP A 262 4.15 -4.15 -20.37
N PHE A 263 5.16 -3.38 -19.99
CA PHE A 263 5.44 -3.00 -18.61
C PHE A 263 5.82 -1.52 -18.47
N LYS A 264 5.92 -0.83 -19.61
CA LYS A 264 6.19 0.60 -19.75
C LYS A 264 5.59 1.10 -21.08
N PRO A 265 5.34 2.41 -21.26
CA PRO A 265 4.83 2.93 -22.53
C PRO A 265 5.80 2.68 -23.69
N ARG A 266 5.24 2.48 -24.88
CA ARG A 266 6.00 2.49 -26.14
C ARG A 266 6.36 3.92 -26.51
N ALA A 267 7.40 4.10 -27.30
CA ALA A 267 7.91 5.44 -27.66
C ALA A 267 6.88 6.33 -28.37
N ASP A 268 5.89 5.74 -29.01
CA ASP A 268 4.79 6.40 -29.73
C ASP A 268 3.50 6.54 -28.91
N ASP A 269 3.45 6.03 -27.68
CA ASP A 269 2.30 6.19 -26.80
C ASP A 269 2.10 7.67 -26.39
N ILE A 270 0.84 8.09 -26.30
CA ILE A 270 0.44 9.48 -25.95
C ILE A 270 1.00 9.91 -24.59
N PHE A 271 0.99 9.00 -23.62
CA PHE A 271 1.52 9.23 -22.30
C PHE A 271 2.80 8.41 -22.11
N GLN A 272 3.88 9.12 -21.84
CA GLN A 272 5.14 8.58 -21.38
C GLN A 272 5.22 8.68 -19.86
N GLU A 273 6.14 7.93 -19.24
CA GLU A 273 6.39 7.95 -17.80
C GLU A 273 7.81 8.47 -17.56
N ARG A 274 7.99 9.39 -16.60
CA ARG A 274 9.27 10.05 -16.33
C ARG A 274 9.56 10.13 -14.83
N LEU A 275 10.69 9.55 -14.42
CA LEU A 275 11.29 9.81 -13.11
C LEU A 275 11.79 11.26 -13.10
N TYR A 276 11.38 12.06 -12.11
CA TYR A 276 11.75 13.48 -12.04
C TYR A 276 12.46 13.89 -10.74
N ALA A 277 12.30 13.13 -9.66
CA ALA A 277 13.03 13.37 -8.43
C ALA A 277 13.22 12.08 -7.63
N ILE A 278 14.27 12.03 -6.82
CA ILE A 278 14.53 10.92 -5.90
C ILE A 278 14.70 11.49 -4.49
N GLN A 279 14.06 10.86 -3.52
CA GLN A 279 14.35 11.08 -2.11
C GLN A 279 15.42 10.09 -1.67
N TRP A 280 16.58 10.59 -1.28
CA TRP A 280 17.71 9.79 -0.82
C TRP A 280 17.80 9.77 0.70
N ILE A 281 18.37 8.69 1.23
CA ILE A 281 18.88 8.57 2.60
C ILE A 281 20.40 8.71 2.52
N GLU A 282 20.98 9.63 3.29
CA GLU A 282 22.42 9.84 3.32
C GLU A 282 23.14 8.60 3.84
N CYS A 283 24.22 8.20 3.17
CA CYS A 283 25.00 7.00 3.48
C CYS A 283 25.46 6.93 4.94
N GLY A 284 25.86 8.08 5.52
CA GLY A 284 26.28 8.19 6.91
C GLY A 284 25.17 7.94 7.94
N SER A 285 23.89 8.04 7.53
CA SER A 285 22.73 7.89 8.42
C SER A 285 22.01 6.55 8.26
N LEU A 286 22.50 5.64 7.39
CA LEU A 286 21.83 4.36 7.08
C LEU A 286 21.64 3.46 8.30
N GLU A 287 22.50 3.54 9.30
CA GLU A 287 22.41 2.76 10.54
C GLU A 287 21.73 3.53 11.70
N GLU A 288 21.47 4.83 11.53
CA GLU A 288 20.94 5.67 12.62
C GLU A 288 19.43 5.47 12.82
N HIS A 289 18.93 5.56 14.05
CA HIS A 289 17.47 5.48 14.27
C HIS A 289 16.71 6.56 13.47
N ARG A 290 17.28 7.76 13.33
CA ARG A 290 16.70 8.86 12.55
C ARG A 290 17.54 9.11 11.31
N LYS A 291 17.06 8.63 10.16
CA LYS A 291 17.71 8.82 8.86
C LYS A 291 17.72 10.30 8.44
N VAL A 292 18.84 10.76 7.87
CA VAL A 292 18.95 12.05 7.19
C VAL A 292 18.56 11.84 5.73
N THR A 293 17.70 12.72 5.21
CA THR A 293 17.18 12.58 3.84
C THR A 293 17.27 13.88 3.07
N PHE A 294 17.37 13.77 1.75
CA PHE A 294 17.31 14.92 0.84
C PHE A 294 16.59 14.54 -0.45
N PHE A 295 16.11 15.54 -1.18
CA PHE A 295 15.53 15.36 -2.50
C PHE A 295 16.54 15.85 -3.54
N ALA A 296 16.69 15.10 -4.63
CA ALA A 296 17.56 15.47 -5.73
C ALA A 296 16.83 15.35 -7.07
N ALA A 297 17.26 16.18 -8.02
CA ALA A 297 16.92 16.00 -9.43
C ALA A 297 17.56 14.72 -9.97
N VAL A 298 16.99 14.20 -11.05
CA VAL A 298 17.40 12.92 -11.63
C VAL A 298 18.62 13.12 -12.52
N THR A 299 19.65 12.32 -12.29
CA THR A 299 20.88 12.32 -13.09
C THR A 299 20.86 11.26 -14.19
N GLU A 300 21.82 11.31 -15.10
CA GLU A 300 21.96 10.26 -16.12
C GLU A 300 22.33 8.89 -15.51
N GLU A 301 23.06 8.88 -14.38
CA GLU A 301 23.35 7.63 -13.65
C GLU A 301 22.08 7.03 -13.05
N ASP A 302 21.15 7.86 -12.56
CA ASP A 302 19.85 7.39 -12.08
C ASP A 302 19.01 6.78 -13.21
N LEU A 303 19.03 7.41 -14.39
CA LEU A 303 18.38 6.85 -15.58
C LEU A 303 19.05 5.54 -16.05
N LYS A 304 20.36 5.35 -15.83
CA LYS A 304 21.00 4.04 -16.06
C LYS A 304 20.46 2.98 -15.10
N ARG A 305 20.21 3.32 -13.83
CA ARG A 305 19.58 2.44 -12.84
C ARG A 305 18.13 2.10 -13.23
N GLU A 306 17.35 3.05 -13.73
CA GLU A 306 16.01 2.79 -14.30
C GLU A 306 16.10 1.79 -15.46
N ARG A 307 16.97 2.05 -16.44
CA ARG A 307 17.16 1.15 -17.59
C ARG A 307 17.64 -0.23 -17.19
N GLN A 308 18.36 -0.37 -16.08
CA GLN A 308 18.72 -1.67 -15.53
C GLN A 308 17.48 -2.42 -14.99
N ALA A 309 16.61 -1.74 -14.23
CA ALA A 309 15.35 -2.33 -13.78
C ALA A 309 14.47 -2.74 -14.97
N GLU A 310 14.35 -1.90 -15.99
CA GLU A 310 13.62 -2.22 -17.23
C GLU A 310 14.19 -3.46 -17.94
N LYS A 311 15.52 -3.59 -18.04
CA LYS A 311 16.16 -4.77 -18.63
C LYS A 311 15.86 -6.05 -17.83
N LEU A 312 15.81 -5.96 -16.51
CA LEU A 312 15.44 -7.09 -15.65
C LEU A 312 13.99 -7.52 -15.92
N VAL A 313 13.05 -6.58 -15.98
CA VAL A 313 11.65 -6.91 -16.30
C VAL A 313 11.54 -7.47 -17.71
N ALA A 314 12.12 -6.80 -18.72
CA ALA A 314 12.08 -7.25 -20.10
C ALA A 314 12.59 -8.69 -20.29
N LYS A 315 13.64 -9.06 -19.57
CA LYS A 315 14.23 -10.40 -19.63
C LYS A 315 13.36 -11.46 -18.95
N ASN A 316 12.69 -11.13 -17.84
CA ASN A 316 12.09 -12.12 -16.94
C ASN A 316 10.56 -12.09 -16.89
N LEU A 317 9.88 -11.07 -17.43
CA LEU A 317 8.43 -10.86 -17.25
C LEU A 317 7.61 -12.10 -17.61
N GLN A 318 7.86 -12.71 -18.77
CA GLN A 318 7.14 -13.91 -19.20
C GLN A 318 7.32 -15.05 -18.19
N GLN A 319 8.55 -15.33 -17.80
CA GLN A 319 8.86 -16.39 -16.82
C GLN A 319 8.21 -16.09 -15.47
N TRP A 320 8.24 -14.83 -15.02
CA TRP A 320 7.60 -14.42 -13.76
C TRP A 320 6.08 -14.57 -13.81
N GLN A 321 5.45 -14.30 -14.95
CA GLN A 321 4.02 -14.55 -15.16
C GLN A 321 3.69 -16.04 -15.12
N GLU A 322 4.46 -16.88 -15.82
CA GLU A 322 4.29 -18.35 -15.80
C GLU A 322 4.48 -18.95 -14.41
N GLN A 323 5.34 -18.36 -13.58
CA GLN A 323 5.60 -18.75 -12.19
C GLN A 323 4.60 -18.16 -11.18
N GLY A 324 3.69 -17.28 -11.60
CA GLY A 324 2.76 -16.59 -10.70
C GLY A 324 3.39 -15.51 -9.82
N LEU A 325 4.62 -15.06 -10.12
CA LEU A 325 5.32 -13.99 -9.39
C LEU A 325 4.88 -12.59 -9.83
N VAL A 326 4.35 -12.46 -11.05
CA VAL A 326 3.77 -11.22 -11.59
C VAL A 326 2.39 -11.54 -12.17
N PRO A 327 1.34 -10.78 -11.82
CA PRO A 327 0.00 -11.09 -12.31
C PRO A 327 -0.09 -10.88 -13.81
N ASP A 328 -0.67 -11.85 -14.49
CA ASP A 328 -0.89 -11.83 -15.93
C ASP A 328 -2.39 -11.76 -16.28
N MET A 329 -3.20 -11.53 -15.24
CA MET A 329 -4.65 -11.42 -15.29
C MET A 329 -5.08 -10.08 -15.89
N ARG A 330 -6.03 -10.16 -16.81
CA ARG A 330 -6.67 -8.99 -17.42
C ARG A 330 -7.53 -8.27 -16.39
N ILE A 331 -7.57 -6.94 -16.47
CA ILE A 331 -8.49 -6.13 -15.67
C ILE A 331 -9.90 -6.32 -16.23
N GLU A 332 -10.81 -6.82 -15.39
CA GLU A 332 -12.21 -6.99 -15.75
C GLU A 332 -12.97 -5.66 -15.71
N PRO A 333 -13.87 -5.38 -16.68
CA PRO A 333 -14.65 -4.15 -16.69
C PRO A 333 -15.53 -4.00 -15.45
N GLY A 334 -15.69 -2.76 -15.00
CA GLY A 334 -16.44 -2.45 -13.79
C GLY A 334 -16.29 -1.00 -13.35
N TYR A 335 -17.11 -0.58 -12.37
CA TYR A 335 -17.24 0.83 -11.99
C TYR A 335 -15.89 1.51 -11.68
N ASN A 336 -15.03 0.86 -10.90
CA ASN A 336 -13.69 1.38 -10.56
C ASN A 336 -12.56 0.80 -11.43
N THR A 337 -12.79 -0.27 -12.19
CA THR A 337 -11.77 -0.99 -12.96
C THR A 337 -11.71 -0.57 -14.44
N ASP A 338 -12.73 0.15 -14.93
CA ASP A 338 -12.71 0.77 -16.26
C ASP A 338 -11.75 1.96 -16.33
N GLN A 339 -11.48 2.62 -15.20
CA GLN A 339 -10.65 3.83 -15.15
C GLN A 339 -9.20 3.59 -15.62
N PRO A 340 -8.46 2.57 -15.13
CA PRO A 340 -7.13 2.20 -15.65
C PRO A 340 -7.08 2.06 -17.18
N THR A 341 -8.06 1.36 -17.75
CA THR A 341 -8.13 1.14 -19.21
C THR A 341 -8.41 2.46 -19.92
N ARG A 342 -9.42 3.22 -19.48
CA ARG A 342 -9.86 4.45 -20.13
C ARG A 342 -8.82 5.57 -20.06
N GLU A 343 -8.10 5.68 -18.95
CA GLU A 343 -7.24 6.85 -18.68
C GLU A 343 -5.76 6.57 -18.95
N ARG A 344 -5.35 5.30 -19.03
CA ARG A 344 -3.94 4.91 -19.26
C ARG A 344 -3.75 3.86 -20.35
N GLY A 345 -4.81 3.20 -20.83
CA GLY A 345 -4.69 2.05 -21.72
C GLY A 345 -4.25 0.76 -21.01
N TRP A 346 -4.20 0.76 -19.67
CA TRP A 346 -3.75 -0.41 -18.90
C TRP A 346 -4.81 -1.52 -18.93
N THR A 347 -4.44 -2.68 -19.46
CA THR A 347 -5.34 -3.84 -19.62
C THR A 347 -5.10 -4.99 -18.63
N HIS A 348 -3.97 -5.03 -17.93
CA HIS A 348 -3.57 -6.10 -17.01
C HIS A 348 -3.11 -5.53 -15.67
N TRP A 349 -3.27 -6.29 -14.59
CA TRP A 349 -2.97 -5.81 -13.24
C TRP A 349 -1.50 -5.43 -13.01
N HIS A 350 -0.54 -6.09 -13.69
CA HIS A 350 0.88 -5.73 -13.54
C HIS A 350 1.23 -4.35 -14.12
N HIS A 351 0.38 -3.77 -14.99
CA HIS A 351 0.62 -2.44 -15.55
C HIS A 351 0.54 -1.32 -14.49
N LEU A 352 -0.07 -1.59 -13.34
CA LEU A 352 -0.17 -0.67 -12.21
C LEU A 352 1.18 -0.51 -11.46
N PHE A 353 2.21 -1.25 -11.83
CA PHE A 353 3.50 -1.29 -11.14
C PHE A 353 4.61 -0.78 -12.06
N SER A 354 5.61 -0.09 -11.52
CA SER A 354 6.83 0.21 -12.26
C SER A 354 7.72 -1.01 -12.38
N CYS A 355 8.76 -0.88 -13.20
CA CYS A 355 9.77 -1.92 -13.30
C CYS A 355 10.45 -2.22 -11.95
N ARG A 356 10.66 -1.21 -11.11
CA ARG A 356 11.30 -1.38 -9.80
C ARG A 356 10.43 -2.19 -8.86
N HIS A 357 9.14 -1.86 -8.79
CA HIS A 357 8.19 -2.63 -7.98
C HIS A 357 8.03 -4.05 -8.52
N LEU A 358 7.95 -4.25 -9.85
CA LEU A 358 7.88 -5.59 -10.42
C LEU A 358 9.11 -6.44 -10.04
N VAL A 359 10.32 -5.87 -10.11
CA VAL A 359 11.55 -6.56 -9.68
C VAL A 359 11.49 -6.88 -8.20
N GLY A 360 11.23 -5.90 -7.33
CA GLY A 360 11.23 -6.10 -5.87
C GLY A 360 10.15 -7.09 -5.41
N LEU A 361 8.91 -6.95 -5.91
CA LEU A 361 7.79 -7.79 -5.52
C LEU A 361 7.95 -9.23 -6.03
N ALA A 362 8.45 -9.44 -7.25
CA ALA A 362 8.75 -10.78 -7.74
C ALA A 362 9.83 -11.47 -6.90
N LYS A 363 10.84 -10.71 -6.43
CA LYS A 363 11.87 -11.22 -5.52
C LYS A 363 11.31 -11.59 -4.14
N TYR A 364 10.42 -10.77 -3.58
CA TYR A 364 9.71 -11.12 -2.35
C TYR A 364 8.96 -12.45 -2.49
N LEU A 365 8.13 -12.61 -3.52
CA LEU A 365 7.38 -13.86 -3.73
C LEU A 365 8.31 -15.07 -3.96
N LEU A 366 9.39 -14.89 -4.73
CA LEU A 366 10.36 -15.95 -4.97
C LEU A 366 11.04 -16.41 -3.69
N LEU A 367 11.41 -15.47 -2.80
CA LEU A 367 12.09 -15.77 -1.53
C LEU A 367 11.16 -16.26 -0.43
N ILE A 368 9.86 -15.92 -0.49
CA ILE A 368 8.84 -16.60 0.31
C ILE A 368 8.76 -18.07 -0.13
N GLY A 369 8.67 -18.32 -1.44
CA GLY A 369 8.63 -19.68 -2.01
C GLY A 369 7.37 -20.46 -1.64
N SER A 370 7.24 -21.67 -2.18
CA SER A 370 6.07 -22.54 -1.94
C SER A 370 6.04 -23.15 -0.53
N ASP A 371 7.21 -23.33 0.07
CA ASP A 371 7.38 -23.95 1.39
C ASP A 371 7.61 -22.91 2.50
N GLY A 372 7.47 -21.63 2.17
CA GLY A 372 7.66 -20.53 3.10
C GLY A 372 6.54 -20.42 4.14
N GLU A 373 6.81 -19.61 5.17
CA GLU A 373 5.80 -19.29 6.18
C GLU A 373 4.63 -18.51 5.52
N VAL A 374 3.45 -19.13 5.48
CA VAL A 374 2.23 -18.60 4.80
C VAL A 374 1.85 -17.20 5.25
N SER A 375 2.14 -16.84 6.50
CA SER A 375 1.90 -15.49 7.02
C SER A 375 2.70 -14.39 6.28
N SER A 376 3.79 -14.76 5.61
CA SER A 376 4.57 -13.85 4.75
C SER A 376 3.79 -13.43 3.50
N LEU A 377 2.83 -14.25 3.02
CA LEU A 377 1.94 -13.86 1.91
C LEU A 377 0.91 -12.82 2.35
N VAL A 378 0.49 -12.84 3.63
CA VAL A 378 -0.38 -11.80 4.19
C VAL A 378 0.38 -10.48 4.29
N ASP A 379 1.65 -10.51 4.70
CA ASP A 379 2.53 -9.34 4.72
C ASP A 379 2.80 -8.79 3.31
N PHE A 380 2.94 -9.68 2.33
CA PHE A 380 3.08 -9.30 0.93
C PHE A 380 1.89 -8.47 0.43
N ALA A 381 0.66 -8.73 0.89
CA ALA A 381 -0.51 -7.91 0.54
C ALA A 381 -0.37 -6.45 1.00
N SER A 382 0.19 -6.21 2.19
CA SER A 382 0.49 -4.86 2.69
C SER A 382 1.54 -4.15 1.83
N LYS A 383 2.51 -4.89 1.29
CA LYS A 383 3.52 -4.36 0.36
C LYS A 383 2.89 -3.97 -0.97
N LEU A 384 1.96 -4.76 -1.51
CA LEU A 384 1.21 -4.42 -2.73
C LEU A 384 0.42 -3.12 -2.57
N ASP A 385 -0.26 -2.93 -1.43
CA ASP A 385 -1.01 -1.69 -1.15
C ASP A 385 -0.10 -0.44 -1.07
N ASN A 386 1.21 -0.62 -0.94
CA ASN A 386 2.19 0.48 -0.87
C ASN A 386 3.16 0.52 -2.05
N SER A 387 2.96 -0.32 -3.07
CA SER A 387 3.85 -0.47 -4.23
C SER A 387 3.05 -0.38 -5.52
N SER A 388 2.79 0.83 -6.01
CA SER A 388 2.11 1.00 -7.29
C SER A 388 2.27 2.43 -7.84
N LYS A 389 2.06 2.57 -9.15
CA LYS A 389 1.81 3.85 -9.84
C LYS A 389 0.56 4.59 -9.31
N LEU A 390 -0.26 3.93 -8.48
CA LEU A 390 -1.44 4.52 -7.84
C LEU A 390 -1.14 5.13 -6.45
N THR A 391 0.10 5.03 -5.98
CA THR A 391 0.55 5.58 -4.70
C THR A 391 0.81 7.10 -4.83
N ARG A 392 0.00 7.93 -4.16
CA ARG A 392 0.10 9.40 -4.26
C ARG A 392 1.18 9.94 -3.32
N LEU A 393 1.93 10.93 -3.79
CA LEU A 393 2.71 11.81 -2.93
C LEU A 393 1.78 12.79 -2.22
N ASP A 394 1.60 12.63 -0.91
CA ASP A 394 1.00 13.65 -0.07
C ASP A 394 2.09 14.61 0.40
N ALA A 395 2.31 15.65 -0.41
CA ALA A 395 3.23 16.74 -0.10
C ALA A 395 2.74 17.63 1.06
N SER A 396 1.50 17.41 1.51
CA SER A 396 0.84 18.09 2.63
C SER A 396 0.40 17.09 3.68
N GLY A 397 1.28 16.71 4.60
CA GLY A 397 0.76 16.22 5.87
C GLY A 397 -0.19 17.31 6.40
N GLY A 398 -1.50 17.05 6.47
CA GLY A 398 -2.55 18.03 6.78
C GLY A 398 -2.46 18.72 8.15
N ASN A 399 -1.30 18.67 8.79
CA ASN A 399 -0.89 19.38 10.01
C ASN A 399 0.53 19.91 9.81
N ILE A 400 0.78 21.14 10.23
CA ILE A 400 2.10 21.80 10.21
C ILE A 400 3.14 20.87 10.89
N GLY A 401 4.26 20.59 10.21
CA GLY A 401 5.42 19.88 10.77
C GLY A 401 5.57 18.39 10.46
N ARG A 402 4.82 17.81 9.51
CA ARG A 402 5.02 16.40 9.08
C ARG A 402 5.69 16.31 7.70
N GLU A 403 6.71 15.45 7.60
CA GLU A 403 7.38 15.11 6.33
C GLU A 403 6.39 14.58 5.27
N PRO A 404 6.69 14.74 3.97
CA PRO A 404 5.90 14.15 2.88
C PRO A 404 5.69 12.66 3.10
N LYS A 405 4.46 12.19 2.87
CA LYS A 405 4.12 10.77 2.98
C LYS A 405 3.59 10.25 1.65
N MET A 406 3.87 8.99 1.36
CA MET A 406 3.28 8.30 0.22
C MET A 406 2.04 7.56 0.73
N THR A 407 0.89 7.80 0.12
CA THR A 407 -0.36 7.15 0.53
C THR A 407 -0.50 5.81 -0.15
N ASN A 408 -1.13 4.86 0.51
CA ASN A 408 -1.44 3.56 -0.06
C ASN A 408 -2.43 3.63 -1.24
N VAL A 409 -2.47 2.57 -2.04
CA VAL A 409 -3.28 2.44 -3.26
C VAL A 409 -4.76 2.70 -2.96
N PHE A 410 -5.29 2.09 -1.90
CA PHE A 410 -6.70 2.20 -1.53
C PHE A 410 -7.01 3.33 -0.54
N SER A 411 -6.16 4.36 -0.44
CA SER A 411 -6.33 5.48 0.50
C SER A 411 -7.68 6.20 0.42
N ASN A 412 -8.37 6.13 -0.72
CA ASN A 412 -9.75 6.63 -0.93
C ASN A 412 -10.66 5.59 -1.58
N GLN A 413 -10.34 4.29 -1.48
CA GLN A 413 -11.13 3.17 -2.03
C GLN A 413 -11.35 3.25 -3.56
N ALA A 414 -10.38 3.79 -4.31
CA ALA A 414 -10.45 3.91 -5.78
C ALA A 414 -9.10 3.65 -6.46
N LEU A 415 -9.13 3.18 -7.71
CA LEU A 415 -7.95 2.95 -8.56
C LEU A 415 -7.57 4.23 -9.32
N ASN A 416 -7.16 5.26 -8.59
CA ASN A 416 -6.93 6.59 -9.18
C ASN A 416 -5.72 6.60 -10.11
N THR A 417 -5.93 6.74 -11.42
CA THR A 417 -4.84 6.90 -12.38
C THR A 417 -4.19 8.29 -12.26
N LEU A 418 -3.08 8.35 -11.52
CA LEU A 418 -2.39 9.60 -11.15
C LEU A 418 -1.56 10.17 -12.31
N TYR A 419 -1.49 11.51 -12.40
CA TYR A 419 -0.58 12.18 -13.35
C TYR A 419 0.85 12.25 -12.80
N SER A 420 1.01 12.31 -11.48
CA SER A 420 2.28 12.13 -10.79
C SER A 420 2.08 11.24 -9.57
N TRP A 421 3.07 10.40 -9.27
CA TRP A 421 3.01 9.41 -8.21
C TRP A 421 4.35 9.26 -7.54
N ALA A 422 4.35 8.58 -6.39
CA ALA A 422 5.56 8.28 -5.64
C ALA A 422 5.68 6.77 -5.43
N GLU A 423 6.88 6.26 -5.57
CA GLU A 423 7.19 4.86 -5.40
C GLU A 423 8.16 4.69 -4.24
N ARG A 424 7.80 3.81 -3.31
CA ARG A 424 8.69 3.40 -2.22
C ARG A 424 9.81 2.55 -2.79
N SER A 425 11.03 2.77 -2.29
CA SER A 425 12.11 1.82 -2.49
C SER A 425 11.87 0.55 -1.69
N THR A 426 12.58 -0.52 -2.06
CA THR A 426 12.54 -1.80 -1.36
C THR A 426 12.89 -1.65 0.12
N TRP A 427 13.84 -0.77 0.44
CA TRP A 427 14.19 -0.43 1.82
C TRP A 427 12.98 -0.03 2.65
N ASN A 428 12.15 0.89 2.13
CA ASN A 428 11.00 1.37 2.89
C ASN A 428 9.87 0.34 3.00
N LEU A 429 9.83 -0.65 2.09
CA LEU A 429 8.84 -1.74 2.14
C LEU A 429 9.11 -2.75 3.28
N GLN A 430 10.32 -2.77 3.83
CA GLN A 430 10.67 -3.63 4.97
C GLN A 430 9.99 -3.16 6.26
N ASP A 431 9.81 -1.84 6.42
CA ASP A 431 9.19 -1.26 7.63
C ASP A 431 7.71 -1.66 7.80
N TYR A 432 7.06 -2.10 6.72
CA TYR A 432 5.67 -2.56 6.73
C TYR A 432 5.52 -4.03 7.15
N ALA A 433 6.62 -4.74 7.44
CA ALA A 433 6.63 -6.13 7.89
C ALA A 433 6.10 -6.36 9.32
N LYS A 434 5.38 -5.40 9.90
CA LYS A 434 4.86 -5.51 11.27
C LYS A 434 3.36 -5.72 11.27
N ILE A 435 2.92 -6.91 10.89
CA ILE A 435 1.51 -7.32 11.08
C ILE A 435 1.14 -7.33 12.59
N LEU A 436 2.14 -7.48 13.47
CA LEU A 436 1.96 -7.77 14.89
C LEU A 436 2.39 -6.63 15.84
N SER A 437 2.82 -5.46 15.33
CA SER A 437 3.08 -4.26 16.14
C SER A 437 1.94 -3.27 16.07
#